data_AF-A0A1Y3NHY3-F1
#
_entry.id   AF-A0A1Y3NHY3-F1
#
_cell.length_a   1.000
_cell.length_b   1.000
_cell.length_c   1.000
_cell.angle_alpha   90.00
_cell.angle_beta   90.00
_cell.angle_gamma   90.00
#
_symmetry.space_group_name_H-M   'P 1'
#
loop_
_entity.id
_entity.type
_entity.pdbx_description
1 polymer ?
#
loop_
_entity_poly.entity_id
_entity_poly.type
_entity_poly.pdbx_seq_one_letter_code
_entity_poly.pdbx_strand_id
1 'polypeptide(L)'
;MDNSTLNKINNCLNIVLDFKSTNEQRKEAEKYLQLIKDDPKSPIYGYYLALRNNNQNNEARHFGINMIINAVSYKWNEKTYTDNERNELRRMALDLLKETGGILEEANYIKEKIVILIVEIAKRSWPNEWTDFDAMLRSLYNKDRNTQQLVLLIYRNLAQEVYLDEICSIPELRKKQIASGLIAVSSSAKVLLNRYDYFQQHPENVTKEQIAEMEIMVQMVRGDYTNEGWLIRFVNTLENYKEQYLINKMNNNDIELQQLEQLIVNLLDTLSAFIKWVIFESLDDINILPKLTSMLVQDFSYKIKKATLECAYVLVSRNFHINNEERNKLLFNPLFDGDGLNNILNFWISLYDVSNISIQQLQQIQNSKNLTEDNYKLLLNISEVNFV
;
A
#
# COMPACT_ATOMS: atom_id res chain seq x y z
N MET A 1 22.04 -25.67 3.28
CA MET A 1 23.15 -24.87 2.72
C MET A 1 24.45 -25.37 3.34
N ASP A 2 25.57 -25.43 2.62
CA ASP A 2 26.84 -25.82 3.23
C ASP A 2 27.34 -24.69 4.16
N ASN A 3 27.78 -25.05 5.37
CA ASN A 3 28.23 -24.09 6.40
C ASN A 3 29.40 -23.25 5.92
N SER A 4 30.24 -23.78 5.03
CA SER A 4 31.35 -23.05 4.41
C SER A 4 30.86 -21.84 3.59
N THR A 5 29.80 -22.04 2.81
CA THR A 5 29.23 -21.02 1.92
C THR A 5 28.51 -19.96 2.75
N LEU A 6 27.75 -20.38 3.77
CA LEU A 6 27.06 -19.48 4.69
C LEU A 6 28.04 -18.54 5.40
N ASN A 7 29.09 -19.09 5.99
CA ASN A 7 30.12 -18.30 6.68
C ASN A 7 30.82 -17.32 5.73
N LYS A 8 31.08 -17.75 4.48
CA LYS A 8 31.71 -16.89 3.48
C LYS A 8 30.81 -15.73 3.07
N ILE A 9 29.50 -15.96 2.89
CA ILE A 9 28.52 -14.90 2.63
C ILE A 9 28.49 -13.91 3.78
N ASN A 10 28.34 -14.39 5.02
CA ASN A 10 28.28 -13.51 6.19
C ASN A 10 29.57 -12.69 6.37
N ASN A 11 30.74 -13.29 6.13
CA ASN A 11 32.01 -12.57 6.16
C ASN A 11 32.08 -11.49 5.07
N CYS A 12 31.68 -11.79 3.83
CA CYS A 12 31.66 -10.81 2.76
C CYS A 12 30.67 -9.66 3.05
N LEU A 13 29.49 -9.96 3.58
CA LEU A 13 28.52 -8.92 4.00
C LEU A 13 29.09 -8.02 5.09
N ASN A 14 29.75 -8.59 6.10
CA ASN A 14 30.41 -7.83 7.16
C ASN A 14 31.50 -6.91 6.60
N ILE A 15 32.32 -7.39 5.66
CA ILE A 15 33.38 -6.58 5.03
C ILE A 15 32.79 -5.40 4.26
N VAL A 16 31.71 -5.62 3.50
CA VAL A 16 31.06 -4.56 2.70
C VAL A 16 30.48 -3.46 3.59
N LEU A 17 29.89 -3.85 4.73
CA LEU A 17 29.22 -2.93 5.64
C LEU A 17 30.15 -2.29 6.68
N ASP A 18 31.34 -2.86 6.94
CA ASP A 18 32.30 -2.30 7.88
C ASP A 18 33.00 -1.08 7.30
N PHE A 19 32.90 0.05 8.00
CA PHE A 19 33.54 1.32 7.65
C PHE A 19 35.07 1.24 7.63
N LYS A 20 35.67 0.28 8.35
CA LYS A 20 37.13 0.09 8.43
C LYS A 20 37.72 -0.72 7.28
N SER A 21 36.89 -1.43 6.51
CA SER A 21 37.34 -2.24 5.39
C SER A 21 37.98 -1.38 4.29
N THR A 22 39.06 -1.88 3.69
CA THR A 22 39.71 -1.18 2.56
C THR A 22 38.86 -1.28 1.29
N ASN A 23 39.09 -0.36 0.35
CA ASN A 23 38.39 -0.39 -0.94
C ASN A 23 38.63 -1.69 -1.73
N GLU A 24 39.83 -2.28 -1.61
CA GLU A 24 40.15 -3.55 -2.26
C GLU A 24 39.36 -4.71 -1.64
N GLN A 25 39.32 -4.79 -0.31
CA GLN A 25 38.55 -5.81 0.41
C GLN A 25 37.05 -5.73 0.11
N ARG A 26 36.49 -4.51 0.05
CA ARG A 26 35.09 -4.31 -0.33
C ARG A 26 34.81 -4.78 -1.76
N LYS A 27 35.67 -4.42 -2.72
CA LYS A 27 35.52 -4.87 -4.12
C LYS A 27 35.57 -6.39 -4.26
N GLU A 28 36.47 -7.06 -3.55
CA GLU A 28 36.56 -8.52 -3.57
C GLU A 28 35.32 -9.19 -2.96
N ALA A 29 34.84 -8.66 -1.83
CA ALA A 29 33.63 -9.13 -1.18
C ALA A 29 32.39 -8.92 -2.07
N GLU A 30 32.21 -7.75 -2.67
CA GLU A 30 31.13 -7.45 -3.61
C GLU A 30 31.16 -8.38 -4.83
N LYS A 31 32.36 -8.62 -5.40
CA LYS A 31 32.53 -9.54 -6.52
C LYS A 31 32.07 -10.95 -6.14
N TYR A 32 32.40 -11.42 -4.95
CA TYR A 32 31.95 -12.74 -4.50
C TYR A 32 30.43 -12.80 -4.30
N LEU A 33 29.83 -11.77 -3.68
CA LEU A 33 28.39 -11.69 -3.49
C LEU A 33 27.63 -11.63 -4.83
N GLN A 34 28.18 -10.97 -5.84
CA GLN A 34 27.61 -10.94 -7.18
C GLN A 34 27.69 -12.31 -7.86
N LEU A 35 28.83 -13.00 -7.77
CA LEU A 35 28.99 -14.36 -8.31
C LEU A 35 27.98 -15.35 -7.69
N ILE A 36 27.69 -15.22 -6.39
CA ILE A 36 26.69 -16.06 -5.74
C ILE A 36 25.27 -15.75 -6.21
N LYS A 37 24.93 -14.48 -6.49
CA LYS A 37 23.61 -14.14 -7.03
C LYS A 37 23.34 -14.82 -8.37
N ASP A 38 24.39 -14.97 -9.18
CA ASP A 38 24.30 -15.55 -10.52
C ASP A 38 24.21 -17.10 -10.50
N ASP A 39 24.60 -17.76 -9.40
CA ASP A 39 24.51 -19.21 -9.21
C ASP A 39 23.07 -19.73 -9.43
N PRO A 40 22.84 -20.85 -10.14
CA PRO A 40 21.52 -21.46 -10.27
C PRO A 40 20.81 -21.75 -8.93
N LYS A 41 21.58 -22.10 -7.88
CA LYS A 41 21.07 -22.37 -6.53
C LYS A 41 20.88 -21.12 -5.68
N SER A 42 21.16 -19.93 -6.23
CA SER A 42 20.99 -18.63 -5.58
C SER A 42 19.64 -18.48 -4.85
N PRO A 43 18.47 -18.83 -5.43
CA PRO A 43 17.21 -18.69 -4.71
C PRO A 43 17.11 -19.55 -3.45
N ILE A 44 17.69 -20.75 -3.47
CA ILE A 44 17.70 -21.67 -2.33
C ILE A 44 18.58 -21.12 -1.21
N TYR A 45 19.75 -20.58 -1.56
CA TYR A 45 20.62 -19.90 -0.59
C TYR A 45 19.94 -18.65 -0.02
N GLY A 46 19.31 -17.86 -0.88
CA GLY A 46 18.57 -16.67 -0.49
C GLY A 46 17.42 -16.97 0.46
N TYR A 47 16.64 -18.02 0.19
CA TYR A 47 15.57 -18.49 1.07
C TYR A 47 16.09 -18.92 2.43
N TYR A 48 17.18 -19.70 2.46
CA TYR A 48 17.80 -20.09 3.73
C TYR A 48 18.28 -18.87 4.54
N LEU A 49 18.89 -17.88 3.91
CA LEU A 49 19.33 -16.66 4.58
C LEU A 49 18.16 -15.80 5.09
N ALA A 50 17.04 -15.76 4.35
CA ALA A 50 15.89 -14.92 4.64
C ALA A 50 14.99 -15.46 5.77
N LEU A 51 14.93 -16.79 5.92
CA LEU A 51 14.12 -17.46 6.94
C LEU A 51 14.47 -17.00 8.35
N ARG A 52 13.45 -16.58 9.09
CA ARG A 52 13.62 -16.03 10.44
C ARG A 52 14.15 -17.08 11.42
N ASN A 53 13.69 -18.32 11.28
CA ASN A 53 14.09 -19.45 12.11
C ASN A 53 15.59 -19.79 12.04
N ASN A 54 16.30 -19.31 11.00
CA ASN A 54 17.73 -19.53 10.83
C ASN A 54 18.60 -18.49 11.57
N ASN A 55 17.99 -17.57 12.32
CA ASN A 55 18.65 -16.61 13.22
C ASN A 55 19.81 -15.83 12.57
N GLN A 56 19.68 -15.53 11.27
CA GLN A 56 20.62 -14.64 10.58
C GLN A 56 20.33 -13.19 10.96
N ASN A 57 21.35 -12.32 10.87
CA ASN A 57 21.14 -10.88 11.04
C ASN A 57 20.28 -10.32 9.90
N ASN A 58 19.72 -9.13 10.11
CA ASN A 58 18.81 -8.53 9.14
C ASN A 58 19.51 -8.20 7.82
N GLU A 59 20.81 -7.91 7.83
CA GLU A 59 21.61 -7.65 6.65
C GLU A 59 21.68 -8.89 5.74
N ALA A 60 21.95 -10.07 6.31
CA ALA A 60 21.96 -11.33 5.58
C ALA A 60 20.56 -11.73 5.12
N ARG A 61 19.52 -11.53 5.95
CA ARG A 61 18.13 -11.75 5.55
C ARG A 61 17.74 -10.88 4.36
N HIS A 62 18.05 -9.59 4.43
CA HIS A 62 17.82 -8.64 3.34
C HIS A 62 18.57 -9.03 2.07
N PHE A 63 19.83 -9.44 2.18
CA PHE A 63 20.60 -9.97 1.04
C PHE A 63 19.95 -11.22 0.46
N GLY A 64 19.52 -12.16 1.30
CA GLY A 64 18.85 -13.38 0.88
C GLY A 64 17.56 -13.12 0.11
N ILE A 65 16.70 -12.21 0.59
CA ILE A 65 15.48 -11.82 -0.12
C ILE A 65 15.83 -11.19 -1.49
N ASN A 66 16.88 -10.35 -1.56
CA ASN A 66 17.33 -9.78 -2.82
C ASN A 66 17.84 -10.83 -3.82
N MET A 67 18.41 -11.95 -3.37
CA MET A 67 18.81 -13.05 -4.25
C MET A 67 17.59 -13.70 -4.91
N ILE A 68 16.52 -13.92 -4.14
CA ILE A 68 15.25 -14.44 -4.67
C ILE A 68 14.63 -13.44 -5.64
N ILE A 69 14.59 -12.15 -5.26
CA ILE A 69 14.12 -11.07 -6.14
C ILE A 69 14.90 -11.06 -7.44
N ASN A 70 16.24 -11.16 -7.41
CA ASN A 70 17.04 -11.18 -8.64
C ASN A 70 16.65 -12.34 -9.58
N ALA A 71 16.42 -13.54 -9.02
CA ALA A 71 15.97 -14.68 -9.81
C ALA A 71 14.57 -14.46 -10.40
N VAL A 72 13.63 -13.94 -9.61
CA VAL A 72 12.31 -13.55 -10.13
C VAL A 72 12.46 -12.46 -11.21
N SER A 73 13.29 -11.46 -10.96
CA SER A 73 13.35 -10.27 -11.80
C SER A 73 13.90 -10.57 -13.20
N TYR A 74 14.98 -11.36 -13.26
CA TYR A 74 15.75 -11.56 -14.50
C TYR A 74 15.60 -12.96 -15.09
N LYS A 75 15.42 -14.00 -14.26
CA LYS A 75 15.45 -15.41 -14.72
C LYS A 75 14.05 -16.01 -14.95
N TRP A 76 12.97 -15.33 -14.55
CA TRP A 76 11.61 -15.89 -14.60
C TRP A 76 11.15 -16.34 -15.98
N ASN A 77 11.49 -15.58 -17.03
CA ASN A 77 11.11 -15.87 -18.41
C ASN A 77 12.20 -16.60 -19.20
N GLU A 78 13.33 -16.94 -18.57
CA GLU A 78 14.36 -17.74 -19.23
C GLU A 78 13.83 -19.16 -19.47
N LYS A 79 14.15 -19.75 -20.63
CA LYS A 79 13.72 -21.12 -20.99
C LYS A 79 14.24 -22.19 -20.03
N THR A 80 15.23 -21.85 -19.22
CA THR A 80 15.82 -22.69 -18.19
C THR A 80 14.93 -22.83 -16.96
N TYR A 81 14.06 -21.86 -16.68
CA TYR A 81 13.16 -21.88 -15.53
C TYR A 81 11.89 -22.66 -15.84
N THR A 82 11.76 -23.83 -15.21
CA THR A 82 10.57 -24.68 -15.30
C THR A 82 9.42 -24.11 -14.48
N ASP A 83 8.18 -24.50 -14.80
CA ASP A 83 7.01 -24.09 -14.00
C ASP A 83 7.09 -24.58 -12.55
N ASN A 84 7.76 -25.71 -12.31
CA ASN A 84 8.04 -26.20 -10.97
C ASN A 84 8.95 -25.25 -10.19
N GLU A 85 10.00 -24.71 -10.80
CA GLU A 85 10.89 -23.75 -10.15
C GLU A 85 10.18 -22.42 -9.88
N ARG A 86 9.32 -21.95 -10.80
CA ARG A 86 8.47 -20.76 -10.55
C ARG A 86 7.52 -20.96 -9.38
N ASN A 87 6.91 -22.15 -9.28
CA ASN A 87 6.04 -22.51 -8.17
C ASN A 87 6.82 -22.61 -6.85
N GLU A 88 8.04 -23.14 -6.86
CA GLU A 88 8.91 -23.15 -5.69
C GLU A 88 9.31 -21.74 -5.24
N LEU A 89 9.65 -20.82 -6.16
CA LEU A 89 9.90 -19.42 -5.82
C LEU A 89 8.68 -18.75 -5.17
N ARG A 90 7.49 -19.01 -5.73
CA ARG A 90 6.23 -18.52 -5.15
C ARG A 90 6.03 -19.08 -3.74
N ARG A 91 6.23 -20.38 -3.54
CA ARG A 91 6.13 -21.02 -2.21
C ARG A 91 7.11 -20.38 -1.22
N MET A 92 8.39 -20.24 -1.59
CA MET A 92 9.41 -19.59 -0.76
C MET A 92 9.00 -18.16 -0.37
N ALA A 93 8.51 -17.36 -1.31
CA ALA A 93 8.08 -16.00 -1.03
C ALA A 93 6.88 -15.95 -0.05
N LEU A 94 5.91 -16.85 -0.22
CA LEU A 94 4.75 -16.95 0.66
C LEU A 94 5.11 -17.46 2.05
N ASP A 95 6.06 -18.38 2.15
CA ASP A 95 6.58 -18.86 3.44
C ASP A 95 7.26 -17.70 4.19
N LEU A 96 8.10 -16.90 3.51
CA LEU A 96 8.72 -15.70 4.10
C LEU A 96 7.69 -14.66 4.55
N LEU A 97 6.64 -14.45 3.76
CA LEU A 97 5.54 -13.54 4.10
C LEU A 97 4.81 -13.97 5.39
N LYS A 98 4.57 -15.27 5.55
CA LYS A 98 3.88 -15.84 6.73
C LYS A 98 4.74 -15.84 7.98
N GLU A 99 6.06 -15.98 7.84
CA GLU A 99 7.03 -15.99 8.95
C GLU A 99 7.53 -14.60 9.37
N THR A 100 7.04 -13.54 8.72
CA THR A 100 7.42 -12.16 9.04
C THR A 100 7.05 -11.83 10.49
N GLY A 101 7.99 -11.25 11.25
CA GLY A 101 7.77 -10.87 12.65
C GLY A 101 6.69 -9.80 12.84
N GLY A 102 6.34 -9.50 14.09
CA GLY A 102 5.26 -8.56 14.40
C GLY A 102 5.50 -7.11 13.93
N ILE A 103 4.45 -6.29 13.91
CA ILE A 103 4.44 -4.91 13.39
C ILE A 103 5.59 -4.05 13.94
N LEU A 104 5.85 -4.12 15.25
CA LEU A 104 6.91 -3.36 15.94
C LEU A 104 8.20 -4.16 16.18
N GLU A 105 8.22 -5.45 15.81
CA GLU A 105 9.34 -6.36 16.06
C GLU A 105 10.20 -6.54 14.81
N GLU A 106 9.57 -6.72 13.65
CA GLU A 106 10.27 -6.92 12.39
C GLU A 106 10.75 -5.57 11.83
N ALA A 107 12.01 -5.52 11.40
CA ALA A 107 12.58 -4.32 10.81
C ALA A 107 11.80 -3.92 9.55
N ASN A 108 11.44 -2.64 9.44
CA ASN A 108 10.60 -2.14 8.34
C ASN A 108 11.19 -2.45 6.96
N TYR A 109 12.51 -2.28 6.78
CA TYR A 109 13.17 -2.58 5.50
C TYR A 109 13.14 -4.08 5.13
N ILE A 110 13.00 -4.98 6.10
CA ILE A 110 12.81 -6.41 5.83
C ILE A 110 11.38 -6.66 5.36
N LYS A 111 10.38 -6.10 6.07
CA LYS A 111 8.96 -6.19 5.66
C LYS A 111 8.78 -5.65 4.25
N GLU A 112 9.30 -4.47 3.97
CA GLU A 112 9.28 -3.85 2.63
C GLU A 112 9.93 -4.74 1.59
N LYS A 113 11.08 -5.35 1.90
CA LYS A 113 11.76 -6.22 0.94
C LYS A 113 10.99 -7.51 0.65
N ILE A 114 10.33 -8.12 1.65
CA ILE A 114 9.45 -9.28 1.45
C ILE A 114 8.23 -8.89 0.62
N VAL A 115 7.64 -7.73 0.89
CA VAL A 115 6.53 -7.19 0.09
C VAL A 115 6.94 -6.99 -1.37
N ILE A 116 8.10 -6.41 -1.63
CA ILE A 116 8.65 -6.24 -2.98
C ILE A 116 8.79 -7.60 -3.67
N LEU A 117 9.29 -8.64 -2.98
CA LEU A 117 9.37 -9.98 -3.55
C LEU A 117 8.00 -10.52 -4.01
N ILE A 118 6.95 -10.35 -3.20
CA ILE A 118 5.59 -10.77 -3.57
C ILE A 118 5.09 -9.97 -4.78
N VAL A 119 5.32 -8.65 -4.81
CA VAL A 119 4.95 -7.78 -5.92
C VAL A 119 5.68 -8.15 -7.20
N GLU A 120 6.98 -8.47 -7.14
CA GLU A 120 7.76 -8.96 -8.29
C GLU A 120 7.17 -10.25 -8.89
N ILE A 121 6.69 -11.17 -8.06
CA ILE A 121 6.03 -12.41 -8.54
C ILE A 121 4.64 -12.09 -9.11
N ALA A 122 3.87 -11.21 -8.46
CA ALA A 122 2.54 -10.79 -8.91
C ALA A 122 2.61 -10.12 -10.29
N LYS A 123 3.57 -9.22 -10.51
CA LYS A 123 3.80 -8.57 -11.83
C LYS A 123 3.98 -9.57 -12.97
N ARG A 124 4.51 -10.76 -12.68
CA ARG A 124 4.80 -11.78 -13.69
C ARG A 124 3.67 -12.76 -13.91
N SER A 125 2.93 -13.12 -12.86
CA SER A 125 1.93 -14.19 -12.91
C SER A 125 0.48 -13.75 -12.66
N TRP A 126 0.22 -12.73 -11.86
CA TRP A 126 -1.15 -12.24 -11.58
C TRP A 126 -1.63 -11.19 -12.59
N PRO A 127 -2.87 -11.24 -13.14
CA PRO A 127 -4.00 -12.03 -12.67
C PRO A 127 -4.19 -13.42 -13.32
N ASN A 128 -3.52 -13.70 -14.44
CA ASN A 128 -3.86 -14.85 -15.28
C ASN A 128 -3.34 -16.20 -14.75
N GLU A 129 -2.05 -16.28 -14.39
CA GLU A 129 -1.42 -17.53 -13.93
C GLU A 129 -1.59 -17.73 -12.42
N TRP A 130 -1.59 -16.65 -11.65
CA TRP A 130 -1.76 -16.68 -10.20
C TRP A 130 -3.18 -16.30 -9.79
N THR A 131 -4.14 -17.16 -10.14
CA THR A 131 -5.59 -16.87 -10.04
C THR A 131 -6.10 -16.77 -8.61
N ASP A 132 -5.48 -17.46 -7.65
CA ASP A 132 -5.86 -17.47 -6.23
C ASP A 132 -5.16 -16.38 -5.39
N PHE A 133 -4.37 -15.50 -6.01
CA PHE A 133 -3.63 -14.43 -5.32
C PHE A 133 -4.52 -13.56 -4.43
N ASP A 134 -5.66 -13.10 -4.96
CA ASP A 134 -6.60 -12.27 -4.20
C ASP A 134 -7.22 -13.03 -3.02
N ALA A 135 -7.68 -14.26 -3.25
CA ALA A 135 -8.25 -15.10 -2.20
C ALA A 135 -7.25 -15.37 -1.07
N MET A 136 -5.99 -15.60 -1.44
CA MET A 136 -4.89 -15.73 -0.49
C MET A 136 -4.64 -14.44 0.30
N LEU A 137 -4.60 -13.28 -0.36
CA LEU A 137 -4.44 -12.00 0.34
C LEU A 137 -5.62 -11.70 1.27
N ARG A 138 -6.85 -12.07 0.90
CA ARG A 138 -8.01 -11.99 1.79
C ARG A 138 -7.88 -12.90 3.00
N SER A 139 -7.42 -14.15 2.80
CA SER A 139 -7.16 -15.06 3.92
C SER A 139 -6.10 -14.51 4.88
N LEU A 140 -5.03 -13.92 4.35
CA LEU A 140 -3.99 -13.27 5.16
C LEU A 140 -4.55 -12.05 5.87
N TYR A 141 -5.33 -11.21 5.20
CA TYR A 141 -5.93 -10.02 5.81
C TYR A 141 -6.91 -10.35 6.93
N ASN A 142 -7.61 -11.48 6.86
CA ASN A 142 -8.55 -11.87 7.92
C ASN A 142 -7.88 -12.61 9.10
N LYS A 143 -6.57 -12.93 8.99
CA LYS A 143 -5.88 -13.73 9.99
C LYS A 143 -5.49 -12.93 11.24
N ASP A 144 -4.69 -11.87 11.06
CA ASP A 144 -4.18 -11.06 12.16
C ASP A 144 -3.71 -9.68 11.66
N ARG A 145 -3.44 -8.75 12.61
CA ARG A 145 -3.05 -7.38 12.27
C ARG A 145 -1.70 -7.30 11.54
N ASN A 146 -0.79 -8.25 11.78
CA ASN A 146 0.51 -8.25 11.14
C ASN A 146 0.37 -8.59 9.66
N THR A 147 -0.34 -9.67 9.35
CA THR A 147 -0.61 -10.05 7.96
C THR A 147 -1.47 -9.01 7.23
N GLN A 148 -2.39 -8.34 7.93
CA GLN A 148 -3.09 -7.16 7.38
C GLN A 148 -2.13 -6.06 6.95
N GLN A 149 -1.16 -5.68 7.80
CA GLN A 149 -0.15 -4.68 7.46
C GLN A 149 0.57 -5.06 6.16
N LEU A 150 0.97 -6.32 6.03
CA LEU A 150 1.69 -6.80 4.85
C LEU A 150 0.84 -6.77 3.59
N VAL A 151 -0.44 -7.16 3.68
CA VAL A 151 -1.39 -7.08 2.56
C VAL A 151 -1.60 -5.64 2.10
N LEU A 152 -1.73 -4.68 3.03
CA LEU A 152 -1.80 -3.25 2.70
C LEU A 152 -0.57 -2.79 1.93
N LEU A 153 0.63 -3.16 2.40
CA LEU A 153 1.88 -2.84 1.72
C LEU A 153 1.97 -3.48 0.33
N ILE A 154 1.51 -4.72 0.15
CA ILE A 154 1.48 -5.41 -1.15
C ILE A 154 0.61 -4.64 -2.14
N TYR A 155 -0.64 -4.33 -1.78
CA TYR A 155 -1.55 -3.59 -2.65
C TYR A 155 -1.04 -2.17 -2.94
N ARG A 156 -0.49 -1.48 -1.94
CA ARG A 156 0.07 -0.15 -2.11
C ARG A 156 1.23 -0.14 -3.11
N ASN A 157 2.20 -1.05 -2.95
CA ASN A 157 3.35 -1.14 -3.86
C ASN A 157 2.91 -1.54 -5.27
N LEU A 158 1.98 -2.50 -5.40
CA LEU A 158 1.47 -2.92 -6.70
C LEU A 158 0.72 -1.79 -7.41
N ALA A 159 -0.12 -1.03 -6.70
CA ALA A 159 -0.81 0.13 -7.24
C ALA A 159 0.16 1.24 -7.64
N GLN A 160 1.19 1.48 -6.83
CA GLN A 160 2.22 2.48 -7.12
C GLN A 160 2.97 2.15 -8.42
N GLU A 161 3.47 0.93 -8.58
CA GLU A 161 4.21 0.53 -9.78
C GLU A 161 3.35 0.55 -11.06
N VAL A 162 2.06 0.28 -10.95
CA VAL A 162 1.15 0.19 -12.11
C VAL A 162 0.60 1.55 -12.50
N TYR A 163 0.24 2.42 -11.55
CA TYR A 163 -0.48 3.65 -11.85
C TYR A 163 0.27 4.94 -11.52
N LEU A 164 1.21 4.92 -10.58
CA LEU A 164 1.82 6.14 -10.04
C LEU A 164 3.25 6.36 -10.53
N ASP A 165 4.00 5.30 -10.78
CA ASP A 165 5.37 5.40 -11.26
C ASP A 165 5.42 5.78 -12.75
N GLU A 166 6.06 6.91 -13.05
CA GLU A 166 6.23 7.41 -14.42
C GLU A 166 7.10 6.48 -15.27
N ILE A 167 8.10 5.84 -14.66
CA ILE A 167 9.02 4.89 -15.30
C ILE A 167 8.68 3.49 -14.81
N CYS A 168 7.76 2.83 -15.49
CA CYS A 168 7.37 1.47 -15.19
C CYS A 168 8.23 0.46 -15.98
N SER A 169 8.81 -0.52 -15.29
CA SER A 169 9.58 -1.60 -15.94
C SER A 169 8.70 -2.72 -16.52
N ILE A 170 7.38 -2.64 -16.30
CA ILE A 170 6.41 -3.64 -16.75
C ILE A 170 6.07 -3.38 -18.22
N PRO A 171 6.11 -4.41 -19.10
CA PRO A 171 5.64 -4.28 -20.47
C PRO A 171 4.18 -3.83 -20.55
N GLU A 172 3.85 -2.94 -21.50
CA GLU A 172 2.55 -2.25 -21.56
C GLU A 172 1.34 -3.19 -21.55
N LEU A 173 1.37 -4.26 -22.36
CA LEU A 173 0.27 -5.25 -22.39
C LEU A 173 0.09 -5.93 -21.03
N ARG A 174 1.19 -6.21 -20.34
CA ARG A 174 1.17 -6.82 -19.01
C ARG A 174 0.68 -5.84 -17.96
N LYS A 175 1.10 -4.58 -18.05
CA LYS A 175 0.64 -3.47 -17.20
C LYS A 175 -0.88 -3.33 -17.27
N LYS A 176 -1.48 -3.36 -18.48
CA LYS A 176 -2.93 -3.32 -18.68
C LYS A 176 -3.69 -4.49 -18.02
N GLN A 177 -3.12 -5.70 -18.05
CA GLN A 177 -3.73 -6.86 -17.38
C GLN A 177 -3.73 -6.71 -15.86
N ILE A 178 -2.60 -6.27 -15.28
CA ILE A 178 -2.46 -6.05 -13.84
C ILE A 178 -3.38 -4.89 -13.40
N ALA A 179 -3.42 -3.82 -14.19
CA ALA A 179 -4.34 -2.68 -13.99
C ALA A 179 -5.80 -3.15 -13.95
N SER A 180 -6.22 -3.97 -14.92
CA SER A 180 -7.56 -4.55 -14.94
C SER A 180 -7.83 -5.41 -13.71
N GLY A 181 -6.86 -6.23 -13.30
CA GLY A 181 -6.95 -7.01 -12.07
C GLY A 181 -7.09 -6.13 -10.82
N LEU A 182 -6.36 -5.02 -10.74
CA LEU A 182 -6.38 -4.10 -9.60
C LEU A 182 -7.74 -3.40 -9.49
N ILE A 183 -8.31 -2.98 -10.62
CA ILE A 183 -9.67 -2.45 -10.68
C ILE A 183 -10.69 -3.51 -10.25
N ALA A 184 -10.53 -4.75 -10.73
CA ALA A 184 -11.45 -5.86 -10.44
C ALA A 184 -11.50 -6.22 -8.95
N VAL A 185 -10.35 -6.24 -8.27
CA VAL A 185 -10.30 -6.58 -6.84
C VAL A 185 -10.62 -5.38 -5.94
N SER A 186 -10.34 -4.15 -6.38
CA SER A 186 -10.63 -2.95 -5.58
C SER A 186 -12.10 -2.58 -5.54
N SER A 187 -12.81 -2.82 -6.65
CA SER A 187 -14.23 -2.49 -6.82
C SER A 187 -15.14 -3.61 -6.36
N SER A 188 -16.37 -3.26 -5.96
CA SER A 188 -17.38 -4.25 -5.62
C SER A 188 -17.88 -4.99 -6.87
N ALA A 189 -18.29 -6.24 -6.69
CA ALA A 189 -18.88 -7.03 -7.77
C ALA A 189 -20.09 -6.32 -8.40
N LYS A 190 -20.89 -5.65 -7.57
CA LYS A 190 -22.05 -4.85 -7.99
C LYS A 190 -21.65 -3.72 -8.94
N VAL A 191 -20.61 -2.94 -8.61
CA VAL A 191 -20.14 -1.83 -9.46
C VAL A 191 -19.70 -2.34 -10.84
N LEU A 192 -18.92 -3.42 -10.85
CA LEU A 192 -18.37 -3.97 -12.10
C LEU A 192 -19.47 -4.57 -13.00
N LEU A 193 -20.44 -5.27 -12.42
CA LEU A 193 -21.56 -5.83 -13.16
C LEU A 193 -22.47 -4.73 -13.73
N ASN A 194 -22.81 -3.71 -12.94
CA ASN A 194 -23.61 -2.58 -13.43
C ASN A 194 -22.92 -1.85 -14.60
N ARG A 195 -21.60 -1.67 -14.51
CA ARG A 195 -20.81 -1.03 -15.57
C ARG A 195 -20.73 -1.91 -16.83
N TYR A 196 -20.62 -3.22 -16.66
CA TYR A 196 -20.68 -4.16 -17.77
C TYR A 196 -22.05 -4.15 -18.46
N ASP A 197 -23.15 -4.14 -17.70
CA ASP A 197 -24.51 -4.05 -18.26
C ASP A 197 -24.72 -2.74 -19.03
N TYR A 198 -24.18 -1.62 -18.53
CA TYR A 198 -24.18 -0.35 -19.26
C TYR A 198 -23.43 -0.46 -20.60
N PHE A 199 -22.26 -1.11 -20.63
CA PHE A 199 -21.51 -1.33 -21.87
C PHE A 199 -22.28 -2.18 -22.90
N GLN A 200 -23.06 -3.16 -22.44
CA GLN A 200 -23.90 -3.99 -23.31
C GLN A 200 -25.09 -3.21 -23.88
N GLN A 201 -25.68 -2.30 -23.09
CA GLN A 201 -26.82 -1.49 -23.50
C GLN A 201 -26.43 -0.32 -24.43
N HIS A 202 -25.20 0.18 -24.29
CA HIS A 202 -24.68 1.34 -25.03
C HIS A 202 -23.37 1.04 -25.77
N PRO A 203 -23.34 0.06 -26.69
CA PRO A 203 -22.13 -0.31 -27.41
C PRO A 203 -21.54 0.84 -28.25
N GLU A 204 -22.34 1.85 -28.58
CA GLU A 204 -21.92 3.06 -29.30
C GLU A 204 -20.97 3.97 -28.49
N ASN A 205 -21.00 3.88 -27.16
CA ASN A 205 -20.23 4.75 -26.27
C ASN A 205 -18.93 4.11 -25.76
N VAL A 206 -18.61 2.89 -26.20
CA VAL A 206 -17.54 2.06 -25.63
C VAL A 206 -16.63 1.53 -26.73
N THR A 207 -15.32 1.59 -26.52
CA THR A 207 -14.34 1.03 -27.45
C THR A 207 -14.20 -0.48 -27.29
N LYS A 208 -13.75 -1.17 -28.34
CA LYS A 208 -13.46 -2.63 -28.27
C LYS A 208 -12.44 -2.98 -27.18
N GLU A 209 -11.49 -2.09 -26.92
CA GLU A 209 -10.48 -2.27 -25.88
C GLU A 209 -11.12 -2.21 -24.48
N GLN A 210 -12.00 -1.23 -24.24
CA GLN A 210 -12.73 -1.11 -22.98
C GLN A 210 -13.65 -2.32 -22.71
N ILE A 211 -14.27 -2.87 -23.76
CA ILE A 211 -15.07 -4.10 -23.65
C ILE A 211 -14.17 -5.27 -23.23
N ALA A 212 -13.02 -5.46 -23.88
CA ALA A 212 -12.10 -6.55 -23.55
C ALA A 212 -11.54 -6.44 -22.13
N GLU A 213 -11.19 -5.23 -21.68
CA GLU A 213 -10.75 -4.97 -20.30
C GLU A 213 -11.87 -5.28 -19.29
N MET A 214 -13.09 -4.86 -19.58
CA MET A 214 -14.26 -5.14 -18.73
C MET A 214 -14.56 -6.65 -18.66
N GLU A 215 -14.44 -7.37 -19.77
CA GLU A 215 -14.64 -8.82 -19.79
C GLU A 215 -13.65 -9.54 -18.87
N ILE A 216 -12.39 -9.12 -18.84
CA ILE A 216 -11.38 -9.66 -17.90
C ILE A 216 -11.79 -9.37 -16.45
N MET A 217 -12.17 -8.13 -16.14
CA MET A 217 -12.60 -7.74 -14.79
C MET A 217 -13.81 -8.57 -14.32
N VAL A 218 -14.82 -8.72 -15.19
CA VAL A 218 -16.03 -9.50 -14.89
C VAL A 218 -15.71 -10.99 -14.74
N GLN A 219 -14.81 -11.55 -15.54
CA GLN A 219 -14.36 -12.95 -15.37
C GLN A 219 -13.75 -13.20 -14.00
N MET A 220 -12.94 -12.27 -13.49
CA MET A 220 -12.36 -12.35 -12.15
C MET A 220 -13.44 -12.28 -11.05
N VAL A 221 -14.50 -11.50 -11.26
CA VAL A 221 -15.60 -11.30 -10.29
C VAL A 221 -16.63 -12.43 -10.32
N ARG A 222 -16.87 -13.07 -11.48
CA ARG A 222 -17.86 -14.16 -11.60
C ARG A 222 -17.57 -15.36 -10.70
N GLY A 223 -16.32 -15.53 -10.25
CA GLY A 223 -15.94 -16.51 -9.24
C GLY A 223 -16.35 -16.16 -7.81
N ASP A 224 -16.72 -14.90 -7.54
CA ASP A 224 -17.06 -14.39 -6.21
C ASP A 224 -18.04 -13.21 -6.26
N TYR A 225 -19.33 -13.52 -6.47
CA TYR A 225 -20.41 -12.52 -6.47
C TYR A 225 -20.57 -11.77 -5.15
N THR A 226 -19.98 -12.28 -4.06
CA THR A 226 -20.00 -11.65 -2.73
C THR A 226 -18.84 -10.69 -2.50
N ASN A 227 -17.98 -10.49 -3.51
CA ASN A 227 -16.84 -9.60 -3.38
C ASN A 227 -17.30 -8.14 -3.22
N GLU A 228 -17.18 -7.62 -2.01
CA GLU A 228 -17.39 -6.19 -1.70
C GLU A 228 -16.25 -5.29 -2.22
N GLY A 229 -15.11 -5.86 -2.60
CA GLY A 229 -13.94 -5.11 -3.06
C GLY A 229 -13.05 -4.61 -1.92
N TRP A 230 -11.77 -4.41 -2.22
CA TRP A 230 -10.78 -4.00 -1.22
C TRP A 230 -11.01 -2.60 -0.67
N LEU A 231 -11.59 -1.67 -1.43
CA LEU A 231 -11.86 -0.33 -0.92
C LEU A 231 -12.81 -0.33 0.27
N ILE A 232 -13.91 -1.08 0.18
CA ILE A 232 -14.85 -1.24 1.29
C ILE A 232 -14.16 -1.92 2.48
N ARG A 233 -13.38 -2.97 2.24
CA ARG A 233 -12.61 -3.65 3.30
C ARG A 233 -11.65 -2.72 4.04
N PHE A 234 -10.88 -1.92 3.30
CA PHE A 234 -9.94 -0.97 3.88
C PHE A 234 -10.65 0.10 4.69
N VAL A 235 -11.75 0.65 4.18
CA VAL A 235 -12.51 1.69 4.89
C VAL A 235 -13.20 1.15 6.13
N ASN A 236 -13.79 -0.05 6.08
CA ASN A 236 -14.39 -0.68 7.27
C ASN A 236 -13.34 -0.98 8.34
N THR A 237 -12.16 -1.44 7.93
CA THR A 237 -11.05 -1.69 8.86
C THR A 237 -10.50 -0.39 9.45
N LEU A 238 -10.45 0.68 8.65
CA LEU A 238 -10.07 2.02 9.11
C LEU A 238 -11.00 2.53 10.22
N GLU A 239 -12.32 2.42 10.04
CA GLU A 239 -13.29 2.82 11.08
C GLU A 239 -13.11 2.02 12.37
N ASN A 240 -12.94 0.70 12.26
CA ASN A 240 -12.72 -0.15 13.42
C ASN A 240 -11.43 0.24 14.18
N TYR A 241 -10.34 0.51 13.46
CA TYR A 241 -9.09 0.94 14.09
C TYR A 241 -9.13 2.36 14.65
N LYS A 242 -9.89 3.25 14.02
CA LYS A 242 -10.17 4.58 14.53
C LYS A 242 -10.82 4.52 15.91
N GLU A 243 -11.86 3.71 16.06
CA GLU A 243 -12.57 3.50 17.32
C GLU A 243 -11.66 2.86 18.38
N GLN A 244 -10.95 1.79 18.02
CA GLN A 244 -10.01 1.13 18.92
C GLN A 244 -8.89 2.07 19.38
N TYR A 245 -8.37 2.94 18.50
CA TYR A 245 -7.32 3.90 18.84
C TYR A 245 -7.81 4.90 19.90
N LEU A 246 -8.99 5.48 19.71
CA LEU A 246 -9.57 6.45 20.67
C LEU A 246 -9.83 5.81 22.04
N ILE A 247 -10.32 4.57 22.06
CA ILE A 247 -10.53 3.81 23.31
C ILE A 247 -9.20 3.53 24.01
N ASN A 248 -8.19 3.04 23.29
CA ASN A 248 -6.88 2.74 23.87
C ASN A 248 -6.13 3.99 24.33
N LYS A 249 -6.41 5.15 23.73
CA LYS A 249 -5.86 6.44 24.15
C LYS A 249 -6.37 6.84 25.52
N MET A 250 -7.62 6.54 25.85
CA MET A 250 -8.17 6.75 27.19
C MET A 250 -7.55 5.79 28.22
N ASN A 251 -7.15 4.60 27.79
CA ASN A 251 -6.61 3.55 28.66
C ASN A 251 -5.07 3.57 28.79
N ASN A 252 -4.38 4.50 28.14
CA ASN A 252 -2.91 4.65 28.16
C ASN A 252 -2.11 3.38 27.79
N ASN A 253 -2.57 2.61 26.79
CA ASN A 253 -1.82 1.45 26.29
C ASN A 253 -0.87 1.83 25.14
N ASP A 254 0.34 2.27 25.48
CA ASP A 254 1.28 2.86 24.53
C ASP A 254 1.69 1.91 23.38
N ILE A 255 1.89 0.62 23.65
CA ILE A 255 2.30 -0.35 22.62
C ILE A 255 1.18 -0.57 21.61
N GLU A 256 -0.05 -0.76 22.09
CA GLU A 256 -1.23 -0.94 21.23
C GLU A 256 -1.51 0.33 20.40
N LEU A 257 -1.35 1.52 21.00
CA LEU A 257 -1.48 2.79 20.30
C LEU A 257 -0.47 2.94 19.17
N GLN A 258 0.78 2.54 19.38
CA GLN A 258 1.81 2.57 18.32
C GLN A 258 1.48 1.60 17.18
N GLN A 259 0.98 0.40 17.50
CA GLN A 259 0.55 -0.56 16.48
C GLN A 259 -0.64 -0.04 15.67
N LEU A 260 -1.67 0.48 16.34
CA LEU A 260 -2.85 1.05 15.70
C LEU A 260 -2.50 2.29 14.87
N GLU A 261 -1.64 3.18 15.37
CA GLU A 261 -1.14 4.32 14.60
C GLU A 261 -0.51 3.88 13.28
N GLN A 262 0.39 2.90 13.32
CA GLN A 262 1.04 2.38 12.11
C GLN A 262 0.03 1.74 11.14
N LEU A 263 -0.95 1.00 11.64
CA LEU A 263 -1.99 0.38 10.80
C LEU A 263 -2.91 1.41 10.14
N ILE A 264 -3.34 2.43 10.89
CA ILE A 264 -4.17 3.51 10.38
C ILE A 264 -3.43 4.29 9.30
N VAL A 265 -2.15 4.64 9.53
CA VAL A 265 -1.31 5.31 8.52
C VAL A 265 -1.15 4.44 7.28
N ASN A 266 -0.83 3.14 7.43
CA ASN A 266 -0.73 2.22 6.30
C ASN A 266 -2.05 2.10 5.51
N LEU A 267 -3.21 2.11 6.18
CA LEU A 267 -4.52 2.11 5.53
C LEU A 267 -4.74 3.40 4.72
N LEU A 268 -4.48 4.56 5.31
CA LEU A 268 -4.64 5.86 4.64
C LEU A 268 -3.70 5.99 3.44
N ASP A 269 -2.44 5.58 3.57
CA ASP A 269 -1.48 5.56 2.47
C ASP A 269 -1.92 4.62 1.34
N THR A 270 -2.48 3.46 1.71
CA THR A 270 -3.01 2.50 0.73
C THR A 270 -4.23 3.07 0.03
N LEU A 271 -5.18 3.68 0.75
CA LEU A 271 -6.34 4.34 0.16
C LEU A 271 -5.92 5.46 -0.81
N SER A 272 -4.95 6.30 -0.42
CA SER A 272 -4.38 7.34 -1.27
C SER A 272 -3.81 6.78 -2.58
N ALA A 273 -3.16 5.62 -2.53
CA ALA A 273 -2.63 4.98 -3.73
C ALA A 273 -3.72 4.52 -4.71
N PHE A 274 -4.94 4.22 -4.22
CA PHE A 274 -6.07 3.75 -5.05
C PHE A 274 -6.99 4.89 -5.53
N ILE A 275 -7.19 5.93 -4.71
CA ILE A 275 -8.12 7.04 -4.99
C ILE A 275 -7.87 7.71 -6.35
N LYS A 276 -6.61 7.79 -6.79
CA LYS A 276 -6.22 8.49 -8.02
C LYS A 276 -6.81 7.89 -9.30
N TRP A 277 -7.01 6.57 -9.36
CA TRP A 277 -7.30 5.85 -10.60
C TRP A 277 -8.51 4.91 -10.54
N VAL A 278 -9.04 4.62 -9.34
CA VAL A 278 -10.16 3.67 -9.19
C VAL A 278 -11.47 4.19 -9.78
N ILE A 279 -12.37 3.29 -10.16
CA ILE A 279 -13.70 3.62 -10.70
C ILE A 279 -14.48 4.56 -9.74
N PHE A 280 -15.18 5.55 -10.30
CA PHE A 280 -15.91 6.57 -9.53
C PHE A 280 -16.95 5.94 -8.58
N GLU A 281 -17.76 5.01 -9.08
CA GLU A 281 -18.83 4.34 -8.35
C GLU A 281 -18.28 3.57 -7.13
N SER A 282 -17.06 3.05 -7.22
CA SER A 282 -16.37 2.41 -6.09
C SER A 282 -15.93 3.41 -5.01
N LEU A 283 -15.64 4.67 -5.37
CA LEU A 283 -15.40 5.74 -4.39
C LEU A 283 -16.69 6.23 -3.75
N ASP A 284 -17.78 6.26 -4.52
CA ASP A 284 -19.10 6.64 -4.03
C ASP A 284 -19.58 5.66 -2.95
N ASP A 285 -19.39 4.35 -3.18
CA ASP A 285 -19.75 3.28 -2.24
C ASP A 285 -19.09 3.43 -0.85
N ILE A 286 -17.90 4.03 -0.75
CA ILE A 286 -17.16 4.15 0.52
C ILE A 286 -17.38 5.46 1.28
N ASN A 287 -17.99 6.47 0.64
CA ASN A 287 -18.23 7.80 1.22
C ASN A 287 -17.02 8.36 2.01
N ILE A 288 -15.87 8.43 1.35
CA ILE A 288 -14.56 8.62 2.02
C ILE A 288 -14.36 10.01 2.62
N LEU A 289 -14.87 11.08 2.00
CA LEU A 289 -14.57 12.45 2.41
C LEU A 289 -15.12 12.80 3.82
N PRO A 290 -16.38 12.49 4.18
CA PRO A 290 -16.86 12.67 5.55
C PRO A 290 -16.01 11.93 6.59
N LYS A 291 -15.54 10.72 6.25
CA LYS A 291 -14.70 9.91 7.13
C LYS A 291 -13.37 10.61 7.39
N LEU A 292 -12.69 11.08 6.34
CA LEU A 292 -11.43 11.83 6.45
C LEU A 292 -11.60 13.13 7.24
N THR A 293 -12.62 13.94 6.94
CA THR A 293 -12.84 15.21 7.66
C THR A 293 -13.14 14.98 9.15
N SER A 294 -13.89 13.93 9.50
CA SER A 294 -14.13 13.56 10.90
C SER A 294 -12.85 13.20 11.64
N MET A 295 -11.91 12.52 10.97
CA MET A 295 -10.63 12.14 11.54
C MET A 295 -9.72 13.36 11.81
N LEU A 296 -9.85 14.45 11.07
CA LEU A 296 -9.04 15.65 11.32
C LEU A 296 -9.39 16.31 12.67
N VAL A 297 -10.68 16.32 13.02
CA VAL A 297 -11.18 16.94 14.26
C VAL A 297 -10.89 16.10 15.49
N GLN A 298 -10.92 14.78 15.35
CA GLN A 298 -10.73 13.84 16.46
C GLN A 298 -9.30 13.86 17.00
N ASP A 299 -9.14 13.37 18.23
CA ASP A 299 -7.89 13.41 18.98
C ASP A 299 -6.89 12.31 18.56
N PHE A 300 -6.49 12.34 17.28
CA PHE A 300 -5.44 11.48 16.74
C PHE A 300 -4.06 12.13 16.79
N SER A 301 -3.03 11.30 16.70
CA SER A 301 -1.65 11.75 16.59
C SER A 301 -1.39 12.55 15.31
N TYR A 302 -0.28 13.30 15.32
CA TYR A 302 0.21 14.04 14.16
C TYR A 302 0.36 13.14 12.92
N LYS A 303 0.89 11.92 13.06
CA LYS A 303 1.12 11.01 11.92
C LYS A 303 -0.19 10.61 11.23
N ILE A 304 -1.22 10.28 12.01
CA ILE A 304 -2.54 9.95 11.48
C ILE A 304 -3.14 11.18 10.79
N LYS A 305 -3.13 12.35 11.46
CA LYS A 305 -3.68 13.60 10.89
C LYS A 305 -2.98 14.00 9.58
N LYS A 306 -1.65 13.85 9.52
CA LYS A 306 -0.87 14.08 8.31
C LYS A 306 -1.30 13.13 7.18
N ALA A 307 -1.35 11.82 7.43
CA ALA A 307 -1.77 10.83 6.44
C ALA A 307 -3.23 11.06 5.97
N THR A 308 -4.12 11.50 6.87
CA THR A 308 -5.50 11.87 6.55
C THR A 308 -5.54 13.08 5.60
N LEU A 309 -4.73 14.12 5.85
CA LEU A 309 -4.64 15.29 4.97
C LEU A 309 -4.08 14.92 3.60
N GLU A 310 -3.06 14.09 3.53
CA GLU A 310 -2.50 13.61 2.26
C GLU A 310 -3.54 12.81 1.46
N CYS A 311 -4.32 11.96 2.15
CA CYS A 311 -5.42 11.22 1.53
C CYS A 311 -6.52 12.15 1.00
N ALA A 312 -6.90 13.17 1.77
CA ALA A 312 -7.88 14.17 1.36
C ALA A 312 -7.36 15.02 0.18
N TYR A 313 -6.08 15.40 0.19
CA TYR A 313 -5.42 16.09 -0.91
C TYR A 313 -5.50 15.30 -2.21
N VAL A 314 -5.20 13.99 -2.15
CA VAL A 314 -5.25 13.11 -3.31
C VAL A 314 -6.67 12.99 -3.85
N LEU A 315 -7.68 12.94 -2.98
CA LEU A 315 -9.08 12.90 -3.38
C LEU A 315 -9.53 14.19 -4.08
N VAL A 316 -9.18 15.34 -3.51
CA VAL A 316 -9.55 16.67 -4.06
C VAL A 316 -8.81 16.97 -5.36
N SER A 317 -7.56 16.52 -5.47
CA SER A 317 -6.71 16.70 -6.64
C SER A 317 -7.01 15.71 -7.76
N ARG A 318 -8.00 14.83 -7.59
CA ARG A 318 -8.41 13.88 -8.62
C ARG A 318 -9.01 14.64 -9.82
N ASN A 319 -8.62 14.24 -11.02
CA ASN A 319 -9.20 14.78 -12.24
C ASN A 319 -10.61 14.22 -12.45
N PHE A 320 -11.63 15.01 -12.13
CA PHE A 320 -13.02 14.69 -12.45
C PHE A 320 -13.33 15.16 -13.87
N HIS A 321 -14.05 14.35 -14.64
CA HIS A 321 -14.50 14.77 -15.96
C HIS A 321 -15.36 16.04 -15.87
N ILE A 322 -15.41 16.81 -16.96
CA ILE A 322 -15.99 18.17 -17.03
C ILE A 322 -17.46 18.26 -16.57
N ASN A 323 -18.20 17.14 -16.55
CA ASN A 323 -19.53 17.09 -15.96
C ASN A 323 -19.44 17.04 -14.42
N ASN A 324 -19.72 18.19 -13.80
CA ASN A 324 -19.59 18.43 -12.36
C ASN A 324 -20.39 17.48 -11.45
N GLU A 325 -21.22 16.57 -11.94
CA GLU A 325 -22.07 15.73 -11.08
C GLU A 325 -21.28 14.78 -10.17
N GLU A 326 -20.26 14.10 -10.72
CA GLU A 326 -19.38 13.20 -9.95
C GLU A 326 -18.62 13.96 -8.86
N ARG A 327 -18.01 15.08 -9.26
CA ARG A 327 -17.30 15.98 -8.33
C ARG A 327 -18.25 16.54 -7.27
N ASN A 328 -19.48 16.91 -7.66
CA ASN A 328 -20.46 17.45 -6.74
C ASN A 328 -20.84 16.40 -5.71
N LYS A 329 -21.11 15.17 -6.15
CA LYS A 329 -21.51 14.08 -5.26
C LYS A 329 -20.39 13.68 -4.27
N LEU A 330 -19.15 13.60 -4.73
CA LEU A 330 -18.02 13.16 -3.89
C LEU A 330 -17.40 14.28 -3.05
N LEU A 331 -17.38 15.53 -3.54
CA LEU A 331 -16.71 16.65 -2.88
C LEU A 331 -17.69 17.72 -2.42
N PHE A 332 -18.49 18.31 -3.32
CA PHE A 332 -19.30 19.47 -2.93
C PHE A 332 -20.38 19.12 -1.91
N ASN A 333 -21.21 18.10 -2.16
CA ASN A 333 -22.30 17.76 -1.25
C ASN A 333 -21.75 17.40 0.15
N PRO A 334 -20.71 16.56 0.29
CA PRO A 334 -20.17 16.26 1.62
C PRO A 334 -19.48 17.45 2.30
N LEU A 335 -18.89 18.38 1.54
CA LEU A 335 -18.27 19.59 2.10
C LEU A 335 -19.29 20.64 2.54
N PHE A 336 -20.24 20.98 1.66
CA PHE A 336 -21.16 22.12 1.82
C PHE A 336 -22.50 21.72 2.43
N ASP A 337 -23.07 20.59 2.01
CA ASP A 337 -24.35 20.11 2.55
C ASP A 337 -24.17 19.25 3.80
N GLY A 338 -22.95 18.72 4.01
CA GLY A 338 -22.56 17.96 5.19
C GLY A 338 -21.73 18.75 6.20
N ASP A 339 -21.19 18.04 7.19
CA ASP A 339 -20.34 18.63 8.24
C ASP A 339 -18.88 18.87 7.80
N GLY A 340 -18.55 18.68 6.52
CA GLY A 340 -17.17 18.73 6.03
C GLY A 340 -16.49 20.08 6.29
N LEU A 341 -17.12 21.19 5.91
CA LEU A 341 -16.58 22.54 6.17
C LEU A 341 -16.45 22.85 7.67
N ASN A 342 -17.44 22.45 8.47
CA ASN A 342 -17.40 22.63 9.91
C ASN A 342 -16.24 21.84 10.53
N ASN A 343 -16.02 20.61 10.07
CA ASN A 343 -14.91 19.77 10.53
C ASN A 343 -13.55 20.37 10.15
N ILE A 344 -13.40 20.87 8.92
CA ILE A 344 -12.17 21.54 8.46
C ILE A 344 -11.90 22.80 9.29
N LEU A 345 -12.92 23.62 9.55
CA LEU A 345 -12.80 24.81 10.38
C LEU A 345 -12.45 24.47 11.84
N ASN A 346 -13.13 23.47 12.42
CA ASN A 346 -12.85 23.00 13.78
C ASN A 346 -11.44 22.42 13.91
N PHE A 347 -10.98 21.68 12.90
CA PHE A 347 -9.60 21.21 12.86
C PHE A 347 -8.61 22.37 12.80
N TRP A 348 -8.85 23.35 11.92
CA TRP A 348 -8.01 24.55 11.83
C TRP A 348 -7.93 25.31 13.16
N ILE A 349 -9.07 25.49 13.83
CA ILE A 349 -9.15 26.08 15.17
C ILE A 349 -8.36 25.25 16.19
N SER A 350 -8.47 23.92 16.14
CA SER A 350 -7.79 23.01 17.05
C SER A 350 -6.25 23.11 16.98
N LEU A 351 -5.68 23.45 15.82
CA LEU A 351 -4.23 23.61 15.65
C LEU A 351 -3.65 24.73 16.51
N TYR A 352 -4.45 25.75 16.85
CA TYR A 352 -4.05 26.85 17.70
C TYR A 352 -4.32 26.60 19.19
N ASP A 353 -4.78 25.41 19.60
CA ASP A 353 -5.19 25.08 20.97
C ASP A 353 -6.19 26.10 21.54
N VAL A 354 -7.20 26.46 20.76
CA VAL A 354 -8.27 27.36 21.20
C VAL A 354 -9.62 26.72 20.91
N SER A 355 -10.60 26.97 21.76
CA SER A 355 -11.98 26.49 21.59
C SER A 355 -12.93 27.69 21.46
N ASN A 356 -13.96 27.55 20.61
CA ASN A 356 -15.06 28.51 20.42
C ASN A 356 -14.63 29.96 20.11
N ILE A 357 -14.10 30.18 18.91
CA ILE A 357 -13.62 31.50 18.48
C ILE A 357 -14.53 32.06 17.37
N SER A 358 -14.87 33.35 17.41
CA SER A 358 -15.51 34.04 16.29
C SER A 358 -14.49 34.38 15.19
N ILE A 359 -14.92 34.46 13.92
CA ILE A 359 -14.00 34.72 12.77
C ILE A 359 -13.07 35.94 13.01
N GLN A 360 -13.56 36.97 13.71
CA GLN A 360 -12.80 38.19 14.04
C GLN A 360 -11.67 37.97 15.06
N GLN A 361 -11.80 36.99 15.95
CA GLN A 361 -10.77 36.63 16.93
C GLN A 361 -9.67 35.73 16.31
N LEU A 362 -9.94 35.05 15.19
CA LEU A 362 -8.96 34.19 14.50
C LEU A 362 -7.73 34.98 14.00
N GLN A 363 -7.94 36.17 13.43
CA GLN A 363 -6.84 37.04 12.95
C GLN A 363 -5.93 37.52 14.09
N GLN A 364 -6.47 37.72 15.29
CA GLN A 364 -5.68 38.13 16.45
C GLN A 364 -4.84 36.98 17.02
N ILE A 365 -5.35 35.75 16.94
CA ILE A 365 -4.67 34.55 17.43
C ILE A 365 -3.51 34.14 16.53
N GLN A 366 -3.67 34.27 15.21
CA GLN A 366 -2.58 34.03 14.24
C GLN A 366 -1.33 34.87 14.53
N ASN A 367 -1.52 36.10 15.02
CA ASN A 367 -0.45 37.04 15.29
C ASN A 367 0.16 36.90 16.70
N SER A 368 -0.44 36.10 17.59
CA SER A 368 -0.09 36.08 19.02
C SER A 368 0.35 34.72 19.57
N LYS A 369 -0.03 33.59 18.94
CA LYS A 369 0.26 32.25 19.46
C LYS A 369 1.31 31.52 18.61
N ASN A 370 2.35 31.02 19.26
CA ASN A 370 3.33 30.14 18.62
C ASN A 370 2.74 28.73 18.47
N LEU A 371 2.78 28.20 17.24
CA LEU A 371 2.39 26.83 16.93
C LEU A 371 3.52 25.86 17.29
N THR A 372 3.17 24.64 17.68
CA THR A 372 4.14 23.54 17.72
C THR A 372 4.61 23.21 16.30
N GLU A 373 5.79 22.60 16.17
CA GLU A 373 6.34 22.22 14.85
C GLU A 373 5.36 21.30 14.09
N ASP A 374 4.73 20.35 14.79
CA ASP A 374 3.75 19.44 14.22
C ASP A 374 2.47 20.17 13.77
N ASN A 375 1.94 21.08 14.57
CA ASN A 375 0.75 21.85 14.20
C ASN A 375 1.04 22.81 13.02
N TYR A 376 2.25 23.36 12.96
CA TYR A 376 2.69 24.20 11.84
C TYR A 376 2.77 23.39 10.54
N LYS A 377 3.32 22.17 10.57
CA LYS A 377 3.36 21.28 9.40
C LYS A 377 1.96 20.87 8.94
N LEU A 378 1.04 20.57 9.87
CA LEU A 378 -0.35 20.30 9.53
C LEU A 378 -1.04 21.51 8.89
N LEU A 379 -0.74 22.73 9.37
CA LEU A 379 -1.28 23.97 8.82
C LEU A 379 -0.80 24.23 7.38
N LEU A 380 0.46 23.92 7.07
CA LEU A 380 0.97 24.01 5.70
C LEU A 380 0.24 23.01 4.79
N ASN A 381 0.13 21.76 5.22
CA ASN A 381 -0.52 20.70 4.42
C ASN A 381 -1.99 21.02 4.14
N ILE A 382 -2.75 21.52 5.12
CA ILE A 382 -4.17 21.89 4.88
C ILE A 382 -4.31 23.05 3.90
N SER A 383 -3.34 23.99 3.86
CA SER A 383 -3.38 25.10 2.90
C SER A 383 -3.12 24.66 1.47
N GLU A 384 -2.43 23.53 1.27
CA GLU A 384 -2.24 22.91 -0.04
C GLU A 384 -3.49 22.13 -0.50
N VAL A 385 -4.32 21.68 0.45
CA VAL A 385 -5.61 21.06 0.14
C VAL A 385 -6.64 22.16 -0.17
N ASN A 386 -6.63 22.66 -1.41
CA ASN A 386 -7.66 23.57 -1.92
C ASN A 386 -9.00 22.82 -2.06
N PHE A 387 -9.73 22.68 -0.96
CA PHE A 387 -11.09 22.13 -0.94
C PHE A 387 -12.09 23.01 -1.71
N VAL A 388 -11.72 24.25 -2.05
CA VAL A 388 -12.49 25.21 -2.86
C VAL A 388 -11.57 25.93 -3.83
#